data_AF-A0A957EE79-F1
#
_entry.id   AF-A0A957EE79-F1
#
_cell.length_a   1.000
_cell.length_b   1.000
_cell.length_c   1.000
_cell.angle_alpha   90.00
_cell.angle_beta   90.00
_cell.angle_gamma   90.00
#
_symmetry.space_group_name_H-M   'P 1'
#
loop_
_entity.id
_entity.type
_entity.pdbx_description
1 polymer ?
#
loop_
_entity_poly.entity_id
_entity_poly.type
_entity_poly.pdbx_seq_one_letter_code
_entity_poly.pdbx_strand_id
1 'polypeptide(L)'
;MSVWRMIPLAFLLVWLAACGPSETDATPIADENSSAATAVPTTPSPVNNTIIDDEEARALMFNLTDGSPSEVDAALAQILEAGDPRFIAVLIELLRGRQIGLVQYPDLVQIGESLDALSGQSWGIDWAKWITWYGGTDLTPPPGFTSWKGQLLAQIDPTFGQFLQDSQPSNVRVE
;
A
#
# COMPACT_ATOMS: atom_id res chain seq x y z
N MET A 1 -7.88 21.73 43.65
CA MET A 1 -7.54 23.17 43.57
C MET A 1 -7.13 23.44 42.12
N SER A 2 -8.03 24.07 41.38
CA SER A 2 -7.89 24.32 39.94
C SER A 2 -7.22 25.68 39.74
N VAL A 3 -6.13 25.74 38.97
CA VAL A 3 -5.48 27.02 38.62
C VAL A 3 -5.58 27.20 37.11
N TRP A 4 -6.59 27.99 36.75
CA TRP A 4 -6.89 28.50 35.42
C TRP A 4 -5.88 29.61 35.10
N ARG A 5 -5.16 29.52 33.98
CA ARG A 5 -4.41 30.66 33.43
C ARG A 5 -5.01 31.05 32.09
N MET A 6 -5.78 32.14 32.12
CA MET A 6 -6.07 32.98 30.96
C MET A 6 -4.91 33.96 30.71
N ILE A 7 -5.00 34.68 29.57
CA ILE A 7 -4.40 35.98 29.21
C ILE A 7 -3.30 35.86 28.12
N PRO A 8 -3.26 36.70 27.05
CA PRO A 8 -4.32 37.24 26.21
C PRO A 8 -3.96 37.24 24.70
N LEU A 9 -4.90 37.70 23.88
CA LEU A 9 -4.77 38.05 22.47
C LEU A 9 -4.03 39.40 22.31
N ALA A 10 -3.04 39.49 21.42
CA ALA A 10 -2.51 40.76 20.92
C ALA A 10 -2.26 40.69 19.40
N PHE A 11 -3.09 41.43 18.68
CA PHE A 11 -2.99 41.76 17.26
C PHE A 11 -1.72 42.58 16.96
N LEU A 12 -1.05 42.32 15.83
CA LEU A 12 -0.57 43.40 14.95
C LEU A 12 -0.42 42.93 13.50
N LEU A 13 -1.11 43.65 12.61
CA LEU A 13 -1.04 43.62 11.15
C LEU A 13 0.27 44.26 10.64
N VAL A 14 0.68 43.91 9.39
CA VAL A 14 0.80 44.81 8.21
C VAL A 14 1.76 44.22 7.16
N TRP A 15 1.15 43.84 6.01
CA TRP A 15 1.54 43.98 4.60
C TRP A 15 3.01 44.09 4.13
N LEU A 16 3.33 43.26 3.13
CA LEU A 16 3.94 43.75 1.88
C LEU A 16 3.47 42.91 0.68
N ALA A 17 2.77 43.58 -0.23
CA ALA A 17 2.49 43.11 -1.58
C ALA A 17 3.75 43.30 -2.44
N ALA A 18 4.11 42.29 -3.23
CA ALA A 18 5.03 42.44 -4.36
C ALA A 18 4.31 41.95 -5.61
N CYS A 19 3.95 42.92 -6.46
CA CYS A 19 3.43 42.73 -7.80
C CYS A 19 4.60 42.87 -8.78
N GLY A 20 4.62 42.08 -9.85
CA GLY A 20 5.56 42.28 -10.95
C GLY A 20 5.52 41.17 -11.99
N PRO A 21 4.85 41.36 -13.14
CA PRO A 21 4.90 40.44 -14.27
C PRO A 21 6.10 40.76 -15.17
N SER A 22 6.59 39.76 -15.89
CA SER A 22 7.41 39.99 -17.08
C SER A 22 7.07 38.92 -18.11
N GLU A 23 6.22 39.32 -19.06
CA GLU A 23 6.10 38.70 -20.37
C GLU A 23 7.34 39.08 -21.20
N THR A 24 7.95 38.12 -21.88
CA THR A 24 8.79 38.39 -23.06
C THR A 24 8.62 37.23 -24.04
N ASP A 25 7.88 37.57 -25.09
CA ASP A 25 7.93 37.17 -26.50
C ASP A 25 8.54 35.84 -26.99
N ALA A 26 7.84 35.33 -28.01
CA ALA A 26 8.19 34.25 -28.93
C ALA A 26 9.48 34.55 -29.74
N THR A 27 10.17 33.64 -30.45
CA THR A 27 9.74 32.62 -31.43
C THR A 27 11.00 31.76 -31.83
N PRO A 28 10.98 30.84 -32.82
CA PRO A 28 11.62 29.52 -32.74
C PRO A 28 13.01 29.42 -33.44
N ILE A 29 13.75 28.36 -33.15
CA ILE A 29 14.85 27.91 -34.02
C ILE A 29 14.69 26.40 -34.25
N ALA A 30 14.42 26.04 -35.51
CA ALA A 30 14.70 24.73 -36.07
C ALA A 30 16.20 24.66 -36.39
N ASP A 31 16.88 23.58 -35.99
CA ASP A 31 17.48 22.63 -36.94
C ASP A 31 18.32 21.56 -36.24
N GLU A 32 18.02 20.34 -36.66
CA GLU A 32 18.85 19.15 -36.83
C GLU A 32 20.27 19.13 -36.25
N ASN A 33 20.55 18.14 -35.38
CA ASN A 33 21.70 17.29 -35.65
C ASN A 33 21.48 15.85 -35.14
N SER A 34 21.53 14.95 -36.13
CA SER A 34 21.52 13.50 -36.04
C SER A 34 22.72 12.99 -35.23
N SER A 35 22.48 12.17 -34.20
CA SER A 35 23.50 11.28 -33.65
C SER A 35 22.89 9.90 -33.48
N ALA A 36 23.23 9.04 -34.43
CA ALA A 36 22.89 7.63 -34.44
C ALA A 36 23.60 6.91 -33.29
N ALA A 37 22.88 6.68 -32.19
CA ALA A 37 23.26 5.67 -31.21
C ALA A 37 22.66 4.33 -31.65
N THR A 38 23.53 3.43 -32.10
CA THR A 38 23.21 2.03 -32.36
C THR A 38 22.61 1.40 -31.10
N ALA A 39 21.29 1.28 -31.05
CA ALA A 39 20.61 0.52 -30.00
C ALA A 39 20.87 -0.97 -30.23
N VAL A 40 21.66 -1.57 -29.34
CA VAL A 40 21.74 -3.04 -29.22
C VAL A 40 20.31 -3.51 -28.88
N PRO A 41 19.76 -4.50 -29.60
CA PRO A 41 18.51 -5.11 -29.19
C PRO A 41 18.77 -5.91 -27.91
N THR A 42 18.51 -5.30 -26.76
CA THR A 42 18.43 -6.03 -25.49
C THR A 42 17.22 -6.95 -25.62
N THR A 43 17.48 -8.22 -25.92
CA THR A 43 16.50 -9.28 -25.75
C THR A 43 15.99 -9.19 -24.30
N PRO A 44 14.70 -8.93 -24.06
CA PRO A 44 14.17 -8.98 -22.70
C PRO A 44 14.40 -10.40 -22.19
N SER A 45 15.16 -10.52 -21.10
CA SER A 45 15.26 -11.77 -20.35
C SER A 45 13.85 -12.28 -20.07
N PRO A 46 13.59 -13.59 -20.22
CA PRO A 46 12.31 -14.14 -19.82
C PRO A 46 12.13 -13.88 -18.33
N VAL A 47 11.13 -13.07 -17.98
CA VAL A 47 10.65 -12.97 -16.60
C VAL A 47 10.15 -14.37 -16.27
N ASN A 48 10.91 -15.11 -15.48
CA ASN A 48 10.39 -16.29 -14.82
C ASN A 48 9.32 -15.76 -13.87
N ASN A 49 8.06 -15.82 -14.29
CA ASN A 49 6.94 -15.66 -13.37
C ASN A 49 7.01 -16.86 -12.42
N THR A 50 7.70 -16.69 -11.30
CA THR A 50 7.73 -17.65 -10.20
C THR A 50 6.33 -17.65 -9.60
N ILE A 51 5.52 -18.61 -10.02
CA ILE A 51 4.15 -18.77 -9.50
C ILE A 51 4.27 -19.32 -8.08
N ILE A 52 3.84 -18.53 -7.09
CA ILE A 52 3.68 -18.97 -5.70
C ILE A 52 2.49 -19.94 -5.67
N ASP A 53 2.69 -21.15 -5.18
CA ASP A 53 1.57 -22.09 -5.05
C ASP A 53 0.63 -21.71 -3.89
N ASP A 54 -0.55 -22.35 -3.83
CA ASP A 54 -1.58 -21.99 -2.86
C ASP A 54 -1.19 -22.24 -1.40
N GLU A 55 -0.41 -23.28 -1.14
CA GLU A 55 0.05 -23.64 0.20
C GLU A 55 1.16 -22.68 0.65
N GLU A 56 2.08 -22.35 -0.26
CA GLU A 56 3.11 -21.35 -0.05
C GLU A 56 2.50 -19.96 0.16
N ALA A 57 1.51 -19.57 -0.67
CA ALA A 57 0.84 -18.27 -0.54
C ALA A 57 0.16 -18.13 0.83
N ARG A 58 -0.47 -19.22 1.30
CA ARG A 58 -1.05 -19.29 2.65
C ARG A 58 0.03 -19.12 3.72
N ALA A 59 1.15 -19.84 3.62
CA ALA A 59 2.24 -19.74 4.59
C ALA A 59 2.82 -18.32 4.66
N LEU A 60 3.04 -17.67 3.51
CA LEU A 60 3.55 -16.30 3.43
C LEU A 60 2.59 -15.30 4.08
N MET A 61 1.29 -15.43 3.84
CA MET A 61 0.28 -14.57 4.46
C MET A 61 0.33 -14.63 6.00
N PHE A 62 0.50 -15.81 6.59
CA PHE A 62 0.67 -15.96 8.05
C PHE A 62 2.04 -15.47 8.55
N ASN A 63 3.12 -15.68 7.77
CA ASN A 63 4.43 -15.16 8.13
C ASN A 63 4.44 -13.62 8.23
N LEU A 64 3.64 -12.93 7.41
CA LEU A 64 3.51 -11.47 7.48
C LEU A 64 2.89 -10.96 8.80
N THR A 65 2.12 -11.77 9.52
CA THR A 65 1.50 -11.39 10.81
C THR A 65 2.20 -11.98 12.03
N ASP A 66 2.57 -13.26 11.94
CA ASP A 66 3.02 -14.06 13.09
C ASP A 66 4.53 -14.37 13.05
N GLY A 67 5.19 -14.06 11.94
CA GLY A 67 6.61 -14.28 11.75
C GLY A 67 7.48 -13.33 12.57
N SER A 68 8.72 -13.77 12.81
CA SER A 68 9.80 -12.88 13.23
C SER A 68 10.08 -11.79 12.18
N PRO A 69 10.76 -10.68 12.54
CA PRO A 69 11.05 -9.61 11.58
C PRO A 69 11.73 -10.11 10.29
N SER A 70 12.68 -11.04 10.41
CA SER A 70 13.36 -11.64 9.26
C SER A 70 12.44 -12.51 8.40
N GLU A 71 11.47 -13.20 9.00
CA GLU A 71 10.49 -14.01 8.26
C GLU A 71 9.47 -13.12 7.53
N VAL A 72 9.07 -12.01 8.14
CA VAL A 72 8.23 -10.99 7.50
C VAL A 72 8.93 -10.38 6.29
N ASP A 73 10.19 -9.96 6.46
CA ASP A 73 10.98 -9.38 5.37
C ASP A 73 11.20 -10.38 4.22
N ALA A 74 11.51 -11.63 4.54
CA ALA A 74 11.65 -12.69 3.55
C ALA A 74 10.33 -12.97 2.81
N ALA A 75 9.21 -13.03 3.54
CA ALA A 75 7.90 -13.26 2.94
C ALA A 75 7.52 -12.13 1.99
N LEU A 76 7.73 -10.88 2.40
CA LEU A 76 7.42 -9.72 1.56
C LEU A 76 8.30 -9.66 0.32
N ALA A 77 9.60 -9.93 0.45
CA ALA A 77 10.52 -10.00 -0.69
C ALA A 77 10.08 -11.07 -1.70
N GLN A 78 9.68 -12.24 -1.23
CA GLN A 78 9.22 -13.34 -2.09
C GLN A 78 7.92 -12.97 -2.84
N ILE A 79 6.97 -12.34 -2.15
CA ILE A 79 5.72 -11.86 -2.75
C ILE A 79 6.00 -10.84 -3.86
N LEU A 80 6.90 -9.89 -3.60
CA LEU A 80 7.26 -8.83 -4.54
C LEU A 80 8.04 -9.37 -5.75
N GLU A 81 8.96 -10.31 -5.52
CA GLU A 81 9.71 -10.96 -6.60
C GLU A 81 8.79 -11.76 -7.54
N ALA A 82 7.78 -12.42 -6.98
CA ALA A 82 6.76 -13.12 -7.75
C ALA A 82 5.75 -12.19 -8.43
N GLY A 83 5.63 -10.93 -7.97
CA GLY A 83 4.63 -9.98 -8.45
C GLY A 83 3.19 -10.46 -8.23
N ASP A 84 2.93 -11.19 -7.14
CA ASP A 84 1.65 -11.88 -6.93
C ASP A 84 0.55 -10.91 -6.45
N PRO A 85 -0.45 -10.57 -7.30
CA PRO A 85 -1.47 -9.59 -6.96
C PRO A 85 -2.46 -10.08 -5.89
N ARG A 86 -2.48 -11.39 -5.58
CA ARG A 86 -3.36 -11.94 -4.52
C ARG A 86 -3.07 -11.26 -3.18
N PHE A 87 -1.81 -10.90 -2.93
CA PHE A 87 -1.38 -10.28 -1.68
C PHE A 87 -1.77 -8.81 -1.51
N ILE A 88 -2.32 -8.15 -2.53
CA ILE A 88 -2.78 -6.76 -2.41
C ILE A 88 -3.82 -6.63 -1.30
N ALA A 89 -4.80 -7.54 -1.25
CA ALA A 89 -5.82 -7.53 -0.19
C ALA A 89 -5.21 -7.73 1.21
N VAL A 90 -4.22 -8.63 1.34
CA VAL A 90 -3.49 -8.87 2.59
C VAL A 90 -2.76 -7.61 3.05
N LEU A 91 -2.03 -6.95 2.15
CA LEU A 91 -1.27 -5.76 2.45
C LEU A 91 -2.16 -4.55 2.82
N ILE A 92 -3.36 -4.43 2.24
CA ILE A 92 -4.34 -3.39 2.64
C ILE A 92 -4.80 -3.61 4.10
N GLU A 93 -5.09 -4.86 4.48
CA GLU A 93 -5.47 -5.19 5.86
C GLU A 93 -4.29 -4.98 6.82
N LEU A 94 -3.07 -5.36 6.43
CA LEU A 94 -1.85 -5.11 7.21
C LEU A 94 -1.56 -3.62 7.38
N LEU A 95 -1.75 -2.80 6.35
CA LEU A 95 -1.60 -1.35 6.45
C LEU A 95 -2.51 -0.81 7.56
N ARG A 96 -3.77 -1.23 7.58
CA ARG A 96 -4.71 -0.82 8.62
C ARG A 96 -4.31 -1.36 9.98
N GLY A 97 -4.00 -2.65 10.06
CA GLY A 97 -3.55 -3.31 11.28
C GLY A 97 -2.35 -2.60 11.90
N ARG A 98 -1.39 -2.17 11.07
CA ARG A 98 -0.19 -1.45 11.50
C ARG A 98 -0.52 -0.04 12.02
N GLN A 99 -1.39 0.69 11.33
CA GLN A 99 -1.83 2.03 11.75
C GLN A 99 -2.55 2.06 13.11
N ILE A 100 -3.29 0.99 13.43
CA ILE A 100 -4.05 0.90 14.69
C ILE A 100 -3.35 0.03 15.75
N GLY A 101 -2.16 -0.50 15.46
CA GLY A 101 -1.33 -1.23 16.43
C GLY A 101 -1.67 -2.71 16.64
N LEU A 102 -2.35 -3.38 15.69
CA LEU A 102 -2.59 -4.83 15.74
C LEU A 102 -1.39 -5.67 15.26
N VAL A 103 -0.54 -5.09 14.41
CA VAL A 103 0.67 -5.77 13.92
C VAL A 103 1.89 -4.89 14.15
N GLN A 104 3.03 -5.52 14.40
CA GLN A 104 4.29 -4.82 14.64
C GLN A 104 5.14 -4.67 13.37
N TYR A 105 5.02 -5.63 12.45
CA TYR A 105 5.74 -5.71 11.19
C TYR A 105 4.74 -6.06 10.06
N PRO A 106 5.04 -5.74 8.79
CA PRO A 106 6.15 -4.91 8.32
C PRO A 106 5.99 -3.43 8.73
N ASP A 107 6.97 -2.57 8.38
CA ASP A 107 6.82 -1.12 8.59
C ASP A 107 5.74 -0.50 7.67
N LEU A 108 5.12 0.60 8.10
CA LEU A 108 4.08 1.30 7.32
C LEU A 108 4.56 1.70 5.92
N VAL A 109 5.79 2.22 5.80
CA VAL A 109 6.31 2.68 4.51
C VAL A 109 6.53 1.48 3.59
N GLN A 110 7.11 0.39 4.12
CA GLN A 110 7.35 -0.84 3.38
C GLN A 110 6.04 -1.48 2.86
N ILE A 111 4.97 -1.45 3.66
CA ILE A 111 3.63 -1.91 3.23
C ILE A 111 3.12 -1.02 2.08
N GLY A 112 3.23 0.31 2.22
CA GLY A 112 2.77 1.25 1.19
C GLY A 112 3.52 1.11 -0.14
N GLU A 113 4.84 0.98 -0.11
CA GLU A 113 5.67 0.75 -1.29
C GLU A 113 5.34 -0.58 -1.97
N SER A 114 5.08 -1.62 -1.18
CA SER A 114 4.68 -2.93 -1.70
C SER A 114 3.31 -2.89 -2.37
N LEU A 115 2.36 -2.15 -1.80
CA LEU A 115 1.05 -1.92 -2.41
C LEU A 115 1.17 -1.17 -3.73
N ASP A 116 1.95 -0.10 -3.78
CA ASP A 116 2.19 0.66 -5.01
C ASP A 116 2.83 -0.24 -6.09
N ALA A 117 3.83 -1.04 -5.72
CA ALA A 117 4.52 -1.96 -6.62
C ALA A 117 3.60 -3.04 -7.22
N LEU A 118 2.76 -3.69 -6.41
CA LEU A 118 1.89 -4.78 -6.87
C LEU A 118 0.65 -4.29 -7.62
N SER A 119 0.12 -3.11 -7.27
CA SER A 119 -1.11 -2.58 -7.86
C SER A 119 -0.90 -1.60 -9.03
N GLY A 120 0.32 -1.09 -9.18
CA GLY A 120 0.64 -0.01 -10.12
C GLY A 120 0.06 1.35 -9.71
N GLN A 121 -0.50 1.49 -8.51
CA GLN A 121 -0.94 2.77 -7.96
C GLN A 121 0.21 3.51 -7.28
N SER A 122 -0.05 4.73 -6.80
CA SER A 122 0.93 5.58 -6.11
C SER A 122 0.27 6.30 -4.93
N TRP A 123 -0.26 5.54 -3.98
CA TRP A 123 -0.98 6.06 -2.80
C TRP A 123 -0.21 5.87 -1.49
N GLY A 124 0.84 5.05 -1.49
CA GLY A 124 1.66 4.80 -0.32
C GLY A 124 0.82 4.36 0.88
N ILE A 125 0.85 5.12 1.97
CA ILE A 125 0.17 4.76 3.23
C ILE A 125 -1.26 5.28 3.37
N ASP A 126 -1.85 5.86 2.31
CA ASP A 126 -3.21 6.41 2.33
C ASP A 126 -4.28 5.29 2.29
N TRP A 127 -4.56 4.72 3.47
CA TRP A 127 -5.51 3.62 3.61
C TRP A 127 -6.92 3.93 3.07
N ALA A 128 -7.36 5.20 3.14
CA ALA A 128 -8.69 5.58 2.66
C ALA A 128 -8.81 5.42 1.13
N LYS A 129 -7.74 5.72 0.38
CA LYS A 129 -7.69 5.46 -1.06
C LYS A 129 -7.68 3.97 -1.35
N TRP A 130 -6.86 3.21 -0.63
CA TRP A 130 -6.77 1.76 -0.80
C TRP A 130 -8.10 1.06 -0.58
N ILE A 131 -8.80 1.36 0.52
CA ILE A 131 -10.07 0.69 0.82
C ILE A 131 -11.18 1.07 -0.18
N THR A 132 -11.18 2.33 -0.65
CA THR A 132 -12.13 2.79 -1.67
C THR A 132 -11.91 2.05 -2.99
N TRP A 133 -10.66 1.94 -3.42
CA TRP A 133 -10.31 1.19 -4.63
C TRP A 133 -10.57 -0.31 -4.49
N TYR A 134 -10.23 -0.89 -3.34
CA TYR A 134 -10.46 -2.31 -3.07
C TYR A 134 -11.95 -2.66 -3.14
N GLY A 135 -12.83 -1.81 -2.61
CA GLY A 135 -14.28 -2.00 -2.71
C GLY A 135 -14.83 -1.98 -4.14
N GLY A 136 -14.12 -1.37 -5.09
CA GLY A 136 -14.48 -1.34 -6.51
C GLY A 136 -13.73 -2.36 -7.38
N THR A 137 -12.90 -3.23 -6.80
CA THR A 137 -12.03 -4.15 -7.54
C THR A 137 -12.33 -5.61 -7.20
N ASP A 138 -12.28 -6.47 -8.22
CA ASP A 138 -12.42 -7.92 -8.07
C ASP A 138 -11.06 -8.57 -7.78
N LEU A 139 -10.52 -8.37 -6.57
CA LEU A 139 -9.30 -9.09 -6.15
C LEU A 139 -9.65 -10.50 -5.66
N THR A 140 -8.80 -11.46 -6.02
CA THR A 140 -8.84 -12.81 -5.44
C THR A 140 -7.68 -12.91 -4.44
N PRO A 141 -7.94 -12.95 -3.12
CA PRO A 141 -6.89 -13.06 -2.12
C PRO A 141 -6.31 -14.49 -2.05
N PRO A 142 -5.21 -14.73 -1.32
CA PRO A 142 -4.66 -16.07 -1.14
C PRO A 142 -5.66 -17.00 -0.44
N PRO A 143 -5.55 -18.32 -0.64
CA PRO A 143 -6.33 -19.29 0.13
C PRO A 143 -6.17 -19.10 1.64
N GLY A 144 -7.27 -19.18 2.39
CA GLY A 144 -7.26 -18.98 3.83
C GLY A 144 -7.45 -17.52 4.29
N PHE A 145 -7.58 -16.58 3.35
CA PHE A 145 -7.63 -15.14 3.65
C PHE A 145 -8.75 -14.77 4.63
N THR A 146 -9.93 -15.37 4.50
CA THR A 146 -11.06 -15.00 5.38
C THR A 146 -10.77 -15.44 6.82
N SER A 147 -10.25 -16.65 7.04
CA SER A 147 -9.86 -17.09 8.38
C SER A 147 -8.68 -16.30 8.94
N TRP A 148 -7.69 -15.97 8.10
CA TRP A 148 -6.56 -15.11 8.50
C TRP A 148 -7.03 -13.72 8.94
N LYS A 149 -7.92 -13.08 8.18
CA LYS A 149 -8.51 -11.78 8.56
C LYS A 149 -9.32 -11.90 9.84
N GLY A 150 -10.04 -13.00 10.03
CA GLY A 150 -10.72 -13.31 11.29
C GLY A 150 -9.78 -13.36 12.48
N GLN A 151 -8.62 -14.01 12.33
CA GLN A 151 -7.59 -14.08 13.38
C GLN A 151 -6.95 -12.71 13.66
N LEU A 152 -6.65 -11.94 12.61
CA LEU A 152 -6.14 -10.58 12.76
C LEU A 152 -7.12 -9.69 13.56
N LEU A 153 -8.40 -9.71 13.22
CA LEU A 153 -9.43 -8.91 13.88
C LEU A 153 -9.85 -9.47 15.24
N ALA A 154 -9.59 -10.76 15.52
CA ALA A 154 -9.85 -11.36 16.83
C ALA A 154 -9.05 -10.71 17.96
N GLN A 155 -7.97 -10.00 17.64
CA GLN A 155 -7.21 -9.18 18.59
C GLN A 155 -8.01 -7.96 19.09
N ILE A 156 -9.00 -7.49 18.33
CA ILE A 156 -9.93 -6.44 18.76
C ILE A 156 -11.10 -7.08 19.52
N ASP A 157 -11.75 -8.07 18.90
CA ASP A 157 -12.89 -8.80 19.47
C ASP A 157 -12.82 -10.28 19.06
N PRO A 158 -12.71 -11.23 20.02
CA PRO A 158 -12.59 -12.65 19.72
C PRO A 158 -13.69 -13.24 18.84
N THR A 159 -14.87 -12.61 18.76
CA THR A 159 -15.98 -13.06 17.92
C THR A 159 -15.69 -12.96 16.43
N PHE A 160 -14.79 -12.08 15.99
CA PHE A 160 -14.39 -12.00 14.57
C PHE A 160 -13.81 -13.32 14.06
N GLY A 161 -12.99 -14.01 14.85
CA GLY A 161 -12.45 -15.33 14.49
C GLY A 161 -13.49 -16.45 14.46
N GLN A 162 -14.66 -16.25 15.10
CA GLN A 162 -15.76 -17.21 15.06
C GLN A 162 -16.63 -17.04 13.81
N PHE A 163 -16.67 -15.84 13.24
CA PHE A 163 -17.53 -15.50 12.10
C PHE A 163 -16.77 -15.47 10.77
N LEU A 164 -15.58 -14.87 10.74
CA LEU A 164 -14.76 -14.77 9.53
C LEU A 164 -13.94 -16.05 9.38
N GLN A 165 -14.49 -17.02 8.66
CA GLN A 165 -13.87 -18.32 8.40
C GLN A 165 -14.07 -18.74 6.94
N ASP A 166 -13.06 -19.35 6.33
CA ASP A 166 -13.15 -19.80 4.93
C ASP A 166 -14.17 -20.93 4.74
N SER A 167 -14.45 -21.72 5.79
CA SER A 167 -15.51 -22.74 5.78
C SER A 167 -16.92 -22.16 5.71
N GLN A 168 -17.07 -20.86 5.94
CA GLN A 168 -18.33 -20.12 5.83
C GLN A 168 -18.17 -18.98 4.82
N PRO A 169 -18.04 -19.29 3.51
CA PRO A 169 -17.85 -18.28 2.49
C PRO A 169 -19.05 -17.34 2.44
N SER A 170 -18.78 -16.04 2.51
CA SER A 170 -19.80 -14.99 2.41
C SER A 170 -19.59 -14.22 1.11
N ASN A 171 -20.56 -14.29 0.21
CA ASN A 171 -20.60 -13.48 -1.02
C ASN A 171 -21.53 -12.29 -0.81
N VAL A 172 -21.15 -11.36 0.07
CA VAL A 172 -21.95 -10.16 0.31
C VAL A 172 -21.31 -8.97 -0.38
N ARG A 173 -21.97 -8.50 -1.44
CA ARG A 173 -21.88 -7.14 -1.95
C ARG A 173 -23.24 -6.47 -1.71
N VAL A 174 -23.26 -5.39 -0.94
CA VAL A 174 -24.48 -4.65 -0.56
C VAL A 174 -24.47 -3.27 -1.23
N GLU A 175 -24.08 -3.20 -2.50
CA GLU A 175 -24.20 -1.94 -3.26
C GLU A 175 -25.61 -1.37 -3.20
#